data_AF-A0A5C6M590-F1
#
_entry.id   AF-A0A5C6M590-F1
#
_cell.length_a   1.000
_cell.length_b   1.000
_cell.length_c   1.000
_cell.angle_alpha   90.00
_cell.angle_beta   90.00
_cell.angle_gamma   90.00
#
_symmetry.space_group_name_H-M   'P 1'
#
loop_
_entity.id
_entity.type
_entity.pdbx_description
1 polymer ?
#
loop_
_entity_poly.entity_id
_entity_poly.type
_entity_poly.pdbx_seq_one_letter_code
_entity_poly.pdbx_strand_id
1 'polypeptide(L)'
;MAFSAVLLCFSNLLFAQANSTPTAIVADRKTFDETVAPFLRKYCASCHEDSSNESGVVLSGISFDLAAGVDMELWNTVLRQLHLEEMPPSDSEQPEQHEREAVMLWINVELKKSGNVSDLYSKLESPSFGNYVNHEKLFSGEITTEAFSPARLWRTSPEVFENVKSSYGPGARDFRQPFPLEGKVGIKDYANLLFADSAVVSVLMSNAACAADELVKHSAIAALDASPTDDMLASAISEHFSKVVYREPRAEEISSYSELFRKTAREGGNAEAMRLVFMAVMLHHESVYRVEIGLGEADAHGRRMLSGTEMAFAVAFALTDRRPDTQLLQAARARRLNRSADVRQQVERILQDDAIDKPRILRFFQEFFGYSQAHKVFKDEDRSGGFSYYGENYPAMYERDADFFVMNILEK
;
A
#
# COMPACT_ATOMS: atom_id res chain seq x y z
N MET A 1 21.84 -43.86 44.72
CA MET A 1 22.21 -42.45 44.98
C MET A 1 23.54 -42.17 44.33
N ALA A 2 23.56 -41.34 43.29
CA ALA A 2 24.72 -40.61 42.72
C ALA A 2 24.17 -39.85 41.50
N PHE A 3 23.59 -38.67 41.74
CA PHE A 3 24.20 -37.35 41.50
C PHE A 3 24.45 -37.01 40.01
N SER A 4 23.53 -36.18 39.50
CA SER A 4 23.60 -35.39 38.27
C SER A 4 24.85 -34.51 38.21
N ALA A 5 25.44 -34.40 37.01
CA ALA A 5 26.24 -33.25 36.61
C ALA A 5 26.54 -33.24 35.09
N VAL A 6 26.13 -32.14 34.45
CA VAL A 6 26.80 -31.45 33.32
C VAL A 6 26.60 -32.02 31.91
N LEU A 7 25.86 -31.28 31.06
CA LEU A 7 26.44 -30.49 29.96
C LEU A 7 25.35 -29.60 29.31
N LEU A 8 25.34 -28.31 29.67
CA LEU A 8 24.69 -27.24 28.91
C LEU A 8 25.76 -26.62 28.01
N CYS A 9 25.74 -26.94 26.71
CA CYS A 9 26.47 -26.18 25.69
C CYS A 9 25.50 -25.16 25.08
N PHE A 10 25.47 -23.97 25.66
CA PHE A 10 24.95 -22.77 24.99
C PHE A 10 25.95 -22.36 23.90
N SER A 11 25.53 -22.46 22.63
CA SER A 11 26.25 -21.86 21.51
C SER A 11 26.13 -20.33 21.60
N ASN A 12 27.19 -19.70 22.10
CA ASN A 12 27.37 -18.25 22.04
C ASN A 12 27.53 -17.81 20.57
N LEU A 13 26.46 -17.26 20.00
CA LEU A 13 26.56 -16.35 18.86
C LEU A 13 27.26 -15.08 19.33
N LEU A 14 28.56 -15.01 19.07
CA LEU A 14 29.35 -13.78 19.12
C LEU A 14 28.81 -12.82 18.05
N PHE A 15 27.80 -12.02 18.41
CA PHE A 15 27.57 -10.76 17.73
C PHE A 15 28.78 -9.88 18.03
N ALA A 16 29.63 -9.67 17.02
CA ALA A 16 30.57 -8.56 17.03
C ALA A 16 29.74 -7.27 17.10
N GLN A 17 29.54 -6.74 18.30
CA GLN A 17 29.08 -5.38 18.46
C GLN A 17 30.17 -4.48 17.89
N ALA A 18 29.93 -3.94 16.70
CA ALA A 18 30.64 -2.76 16.26
C ALA A 18 30.34 -1.67 17.30
N ASN A 19 31.32 -1.39 18.17
CA ASN A 19 31.30 -0.20 19.02
C ASN A 19 31.46 1.03 18.12
N SER A 20 30.42 1.37 17.36
CA SER A 20 30.27 2.72 16.84
C SER A 20 30.00 3.61 18.06
N THR A 21 30.99 4.39 18.47
CA THR A 21 30.78 5.51 19.38
C THR A 21 29.62 6.33 18.80
N PRO A 22 28.51 6.54 19.53
CA PRO A 22 27.41 7.33 19.00
C PRO A 22 27.96 8.72 18.66
N THR A 23 27.97 9.04 17.37
CA THR A 23 28.30 10.39 16.91
C THR A 23 27.35 11.33 17.63
N ALA A 24 27.89 12.31 18.36
CA ALA A 24 27.07 13.32 19.01
C ALA A 24 26.18 13.97 17.94
N ILE A 25 24.87 13.95 18.17
CA ILE A 25 23.90 14.56 17.26
C ILE A 25 24.01 16.07 17.46
N VAL A 26 24.71 16.75 16.55
CA VAL A 26 24.95 18.19 16.62
C VAL A 26 23.96 18.92 15.72
N ALA A 27 23.24 19.88 16.31
CA ALA A 27 22.34 20.75 15.56
C ALA A 27 23.11 21.65 14.58
N ASP A 28 22.58 21.87 13.38
CA ASP A 28 23.19 22.76 12.39
C ASP A 28 22.92 24.23 12.71
N ARG A 29 23.69 24.74 13.68
CA ARG A 29 23.63 26.14 14.12
C ARG A 29 24.00 27.12 13.00
N LYS A 30 24.95 26.75 12.14
CA LYS A 30 25.45 27.65 11.09
C LYS A 30 24.32 27.97 10.10
N THR A 31 23.65 26.94 9.58
CA THR A 31 22.52 27.13 8.66
C THR A 31 21.36 27.86 9.35
N PHE A 32 21.15 27.61 10.65
CA PHE A 32 20.16 28.38 11.41
C PHE A 32 20.48 29.88 11.42
N ASP A 33 21.71 30.27 11.80
CA ASP A 33 22.10 31.68 11.90
C ASP A 33 22.12 32.40 10.54
N GLU A 34 22.56 31.70 9.49
CA GLU A 34 22.73 32.26 8.14
C GLU A 34 21.44 32.26 7.30
N THR A 35 20.51 31.32 7.53
CA THR A 35 19.32 31.12 6.69
C THR A 35 18.02 31.26 7.46
N VAL A 36 17.84 30.47 8.53
CA VAL A 36 16.54 30.35 9.23
C VAL A 36 16.23 31.57 10.09
N ALA A 37 17.18 32.03 10.89
CA ALA A 37 16.96 33.17 11.79
C ALA A 37 16.71 34.48 11.01
N PRO A 38 17.42 34.80 9.91
CA PRO A 38 17.06 35.92 9.04
C PRO A 38 15.65 35.79 8.45
N PHE A 39 15.27 34.60 7.98
CA PHE A 39 13.94 34.33 7.45
C PHE A 39 12.85 34.60 8.49
N LEU A 40 12.98 34.05 9.70
CA LEU A 40 12.01 34.26 10.79
C LEU A 40 11.90 35.74 11.18
N ARG A 41 13.02 36.46 11.23
CA ARG A 41 13.02 37.91 11.52
C ARG A 41 12.30 38.72 10.45
N LYS A 42 12.48 38.36 9.17
CA LYS A 42 11.90 39.09 8.05
C LYS A 42 10.41 38.81 7.89
N TYR A 43 10.02 37.55 7.96
CA TYR A 43 8.69 37.10 7.55
C TYR A 43 7.74 36.76 8.70
N CYS A 44 8.25 36.55 9.92
CA CYS A 44 7.44 36.07 11.04
C CYS A 44 7.42 37.01 12.26
N ALA A 45 8.53 37.70 12.54
CA ALA A 45 8.70 38.44 13.78
C ALA A 45 7.68 39.58 13.97
N SER A 46 7.25 40.26 12.90
CA SER A 46 6.27 41.35 12.99
C SER A 46 4.97 40.96 13.67
N CYS A 47 4.60 39.68 13.64
CA CYS A 47 3.39 39.14 14.25
C CYS A 47 3.66 38.14 15.38
N HIS A 48 4.85 37.53 15.46
CA HIS A 48 5.16 36.44 16.41
C HIS A 48 6.29 36.76 17.39
N GLU A 49 6.68 38.03 17.55
CA GLU A 49 7.74 38.43 18.48
C GLU A 49 7.27 38.46 19.94
N ASP A 50 6.00 38.81 20.19
CA ASP A 50 5.40 38.86 21.52
C ASP A 50 4.11 38.03 21.63
N SER A 51 3.65 37.77 22.85
CA SER A 51 2.47 36.95 23.14
C SER A 51 1.14 37.69 22.95
N SER A 52 1.15 38.92 22.41
CA SER A 52 -0.07 39.73 22.23
C SER A 52 -0.78 39.49 20.89
N ASN A 53 -0.22 38.61 20.06
CA ASN A 53 -0.79 38.23 18.77
C ASN A 53 -2.01 37.32 18.89
N GLU A 54 -2.87 37.35 17.87
CA GLU A 54 -4.16 36.62 17.85
C GLU A 54 -4.02 35.09 17.95
N SER A 55 -2.85 34.55 17.59
CA SER A 55 -2.59 33.10 17.60
C SER A 55 -1.97 32.57 18.89
N GLY A 56 -1.46 33.46 19.77
CA GLY A 56 -0.72 33.09 20.98
C GLY A 56 0.64 32.42 20.73
N VAL A 57 1.11 32.36 19.47
CA VAL A 57 2.39 31.72 19.09
C VAL A 57 3.52 32.73 19.15
N VAL A 58 4.58 32.43 19.90
CA VAL A 58 5.78 33.27 20.02
C VAL A 58 6.98 32.52 19.44
N LEU A 59 7.66 33.14 18.48
CA LEU A 59 8.87 32.59 17.85
C LEU A 59 10.16 33.26 18.35
N SER A 60 10.03 34.32 19.17
CA SER A 60 11.18 34.94 19.81
C SER A 60 11.84 33.96 20.78
N GLY A 61 13.12 33.66 20.54
CA GLY A 61 13.88 32.72 21.36
C GLY A 61 13.62 31.24 21.07
N ILE A 62 12.90 30.91 19.98
CA ILE A 62 12.76 29.51 19.53
C ILE A 62 14.13 28.85 19.40
N SER A 63 14.30 27.67 20.01
CA SER A 63 15.57 26.96 20.02
C SER A 63 15.89 26.41 18.64
N PHE A 64 17.14 26.59 18.19
CA PHE A 64 17.65 25.93 16.98
C PHE A 64 18.03 24.46 17.22
N ASP A 65 18.10 24.03 18.48
CA ASP A 65 18.58 22.70 18.88
C ASP A 65 17.44 21.67 18.89
N LEU A 66 16.83 21.43 17.72
CA LEU A 66 15.83 20.38 17.57
C LEU A 66 16.47 19.00 17.73
N ALA A 67 17.77 18.86 17.48
CA ALA A 67 18.53 17.64 17.71
C ALA A 67 18.44 17.16 19.17
N ALA A 68 18.44 18.09 20.12
CA ALA A 68 18.20 17.82 21.55
C ALA A 68 16.71 17.67 21.91
N GLY A 69 15.79 17.83 20.96
CA GLY A 69 14.35 17.68 21.15
C GLY A 69 13.65 18.92 21.74
N VAL A 70 14.26 20.11 21.62
CA VAL A 70 13.68 21.36 22.13
C VAL A 70 12.73 21.98 21.09
N ASP A 71 11.60 22.54 21.55
CA ASP A 71 10.58 23.24 20.74
C ASP A 71 10.04 22.45 19.52
N MET A 72 10.10 21.12 19.56
CA MET A 72 9.79 20.27 18.41
C MET A 72 8.36 20.45 17.88
N GLU A 73 7.37 20.60 18.78
CA GLU A 73 5.98 20.79 18.38
C GLU A 73 5.78 22.12 17.66
N LEU A 74 6.46 23.18 18.15
CA LEU A 74 6.43 24.49 17.54
C LEU A 74 7.09 24.47 16.16
N TRP A 75 8.24 23.81 16.01
CA TRP A 75 8.90 23.64 14.71
C TRP A 75 8.09 22.81 13.72
N ASN A 76 7.40 21.75 14.17
CA ASN A 76 6.46 21.02 13.31
C ASN A 76 5.29 21.90 12.86
N THR A 77 4.84 22.83 13.72
CA THR A 77 3.80 23.80 13.37
C THR A 77 4.32 24.81 12.34
N VAL A 78 5.50 25.39 12.55
CA VAL A 78 6.15 26.28 11.58
C VAL A 78 6.33 25.58 10.23
N LEU A 79 6.86 24.35 10.23
CA LEU A 79 7.03 23.55 9.01
C LEU A 79 5.70 23.34 8.27
N ARG A 80 4.61 23.02 8.99
CA ARG A 80 3.27 22.87 8.40
C ARG A 80 2.78 24.18 7.79
N GLN A 81 2.87 25.29 8.52
CA GLN A 81 2.41 26.60 8.05
C GLN A 81 3.19 27.08 6.81
N LEU A 82 4.51 26.83 6.77
CA LEU A 82 5.34 27.11 5.61
C LEU A 82 4.97 26.21 4.43
N HIS A 83 4.79 24.91 4.66
CA HIS A 83 4.44 23.96 3.60
C HIS A 83 3.09 24.25 2.96
N LEU A 84 2.09 24.64 3.77
CA LEU A 84 0.75 25.00 3.32
C LEU A 84 0.66 26.41 2.74
N GLU A 85 1.76 27.18 2.77
CA GLU A 85 1.80 28.57 2.33
C GLU A 85 0.76 29.46 3.08
N GLU A 86 0.31 29.05 4.27
CA GLU A 86 -0.63 29.79 5.13
C GLU A 86 0.06 30.94 5.89
N MET A 87 1.37 30.80 6.12
CA MET A 87 2.20 31.84 6.73
C MET A 87 3.39 32.20 5.83
N PRO A 88 3.73 33.49 5.74
CA PRO A 88 3.00 34.65 6.29
C PRO A 88 1.61 34.82 5.67
N PRO A 89 0.68 35.56 6.30
CA PRO A 89 -0.66 35.80 5.73
C PRO A 89 -0.58 36.49 4.36
N SER A 90 -1.60 36.31 3.52
CA SER A 90 -1.59 36.78 2.12
C SER A 90 -1.46 38.30 1.95
N ASP A 91 -1.75 39.09 2.99
CA ASP A 91 -1.60 40.55 3.02
C ASP A 91 -0.23 41.03 3.53
N SER A 92 0.64 40.10 3.91
CA SER A 92 2.00 40.34 4.42
C SER A 92 3.07 40.06 3.36
N GLU A 93 4.31 40.50 3.60
CA GLU A 93 5.43 40.20 2.71
C GLU A 93 5.65 38.68 2.60
N GLN A 94 5.63 38.13 1.39
CA GLN A 94 5.76 36.70 1.13
C GLN A 94 7.22 36.34 0.82
N PRO A 95 7.74 35.23 1.37
CA PRO A 95 9.04 34.72 0.99
C PRO A 95 9.02 34.13 -0.42
N GLU A 96 10.16 34.20 -1.09
CA GLU A 96 10.34 33.47 -2.35
C GLU A 96 10.35 31.96 -2.10
N GLN A 97 9.97 31.19 -3.12
CA GLN A 97 9.87 29.72 -3.02
C GLN A 97 11.17 29.08 -2.51
N HIS A 98 12.31 29.54 -3.02
CA HIS A 98 13.62 28.99 -2.65
C HIS A 98 14.00 29.31 -1.19
N GLU A 99 13.59 30.46 -0.65
CA GLU A 99 13.81 30.83 0.76
C GLU A 99 12.99 29.92 1.68
N ARG A 100 11.71 29.71 1.34
CA ARG A 100 10.79 28.83 2.06
C ARG A 100 11.28 27.38 2.08
N GLU A 101 11.71 26.87 0.93
CA GLU A 101 12.27 25.52 0.79
C GLU A 101 13.54 25.31 1.61
N ALA A 102 14.44 26.29 1.64
CA ALA A 102 15.67 26.21 2.42
C ALA A 102 15.38 26.06 3.93
N VAL A 103 14.41 26.82 4.46
CA VAL A 103 13.99 26.72 5.86
C VAL A 103 13.31 25.39 6.15
N MET A 104 12.37 24.96 5.31
CA MET A 104 11.69 23.66 5.48
C MET A 104 12.71 22.49 5.44
N LEU A 105 13.69 22.54 4.55
CA LEU A 105 14.75 21.53 4.46
C LEU A 105 15.56 21.46 5.76
N TRP A 106 15.96 22.61 6.32
CA TRP A 106 16.69 22.65 7.58
C TRP A 106 15.85 22.04 8.72
N ILE A 107 14.59 22.43 8.88
CA ILE A 107 13.71 21.90 9.93
C ILE A 107 13.61 20.37 9.82
N ASN A 108 13.44 19.84 8.61
CA ASN A 108 13.35 18.40 8.35
C ASN A 108 14.63 17.64 8.72
N VAL A 109 15.79 18.17 8.34
CA VAL A 109 17.08 17.55 8.66
C VAL A 109 17.28 17.52 10.18
N GLU A 110 16.95 18.60 10.88
CA GLU A 110 17.11 18.70 12.33
C GLU A 110 16.11 17.83 13.12
N LEU A 111 14.85 17.76 12.68
CA LEU A 111 13.85 16.84 13.22
C LEU A 111 14.29 15.37 13.04
N LYS A 112 14.80 15.02 11.86
CA LYS A 112 15.31 13.67 11.60
C LYS A 112 16.50 13.31 12.51
N LYS A 113 17.39 14.26 12.78
CA LYS A 113 18.53 14.09 13.69
C LYS A 113 18.09 13.69 15.10
N SER A 114 17.00 14.24 15.62
CA SER A 114 16.52 13.90 16.98
C SER A 114 15.77 12.56 17.07
N GLY A 115 15.64 11.83 15.95
CA GLY A 115 14.80 10.64 15.87
C GLY A 115 13.30 10.96 15.75
N ASN A 116 12.92 12.25 15.71
CA ASN A 116 11.54 12.69 15.56
C ASN A 116 11.29 13.09 14.11
N VAL A 117 10.91 12.13 13.27
CA VAL A 117 10.49 12.46 11.89
C VAL A 117 9.21 13.28 11.94
N SER A 118 9.15 14.40 11.22
CA SER A 118 7.93 15.21 11.13
C SER A 118 6.74 14.36 10.69
N ASP A 119 5.64 14.46 11.43
CA ASP A 119 4.39 13.80 11.06
C ASP A 119 3.73 14.41 9.81
N LEU A 120 4.22 15.56 9.34
CA LEU A 120 3.64 16.26 8.20
C LEU A 120 3.72 15.41 6.95
N TYR A 121 4.91 14.89 6.61
CA TYR A 121 5.10 14.13 5.37
C TYR A 121 4.37 12.80 5.40
N SER A 122 4.33 12.12 6.54
CA SER A 122 3.51 10.91 6.68
C SER A 122 2.01 11.23 6.62
N LYS A 123 1.57 12.38 7.12
CA LYS A 123 0.18 12.85 6.96
C LYS A 123 -0.14 13.19 5.51
N LEU A 124 0.77 13.82 4.76
CA LEU A 124 0.58 14.14 3.33
C LEU A 124 0.43 12.89 2.46
N GLU A 125 0.98 11.75 2.89
CA GLU A 125 0.74 10.46 2.25
C GLU A 125 -0.67 9.90 2.53
N SER A 126 -1.39 10.45 3.51
CA SER A 126 -2.77 10.06 3.79
C SER A 126 -3.76 10.74 2.83
N PRO A 127 -4.75 10.01 2.31
CA PRO A 127 -5.81 10.55 1.44
C PRO A 127 -6.55 11.76 2.02
N SER A 128 -6.72 11.80 3.33
CA SER A 128 -7.39 12.90 4.04
C SER A 128 -6.64 14.23 3.91
N PHE A 129 -5.36 14.19 3.53
CA PHE A 129 -4.51 15.35 3.30
C PHE A 129 -4.19 15.57 1.80
N GLY A 130 -4.83 14.83 0.88
CA GLY A 130 -4.60 14.98 -0.56
C GLY A 130 -4.93 16.37 -1.12
N ASN A 131 -5.79 17.14 -0.45
CA ASN A 131 -6.16 18.51 -0.83
C ASN A 131 -5.11 19.57 -0.46
N TYR A 132 -4.02 19.20 0.20
CA TYR A 132 -2.93 20.13 0.57
C TYR A 132 -1.84 20.23 -0.50
N VAL A 133 -2.08 19.70 -1.69
CA VAL A 133 -1.22 19.88 -2.86
C VAL A 133 -1.52 21.24 -3.49
N ASN A 134 -0.48 22.02 -3.82
CA ASN A 134 -0.65 23.29 -4.52
C ASN A 134 -1.20 23.02 -5.95
N HIS A 135 -2.49 23.31 -6.16
CA HIS A 135 -3.18 23.06 -7.43
C HIS A 135 -2.65 23.91 -8.59
N GLU A 136 -2.23 25.15 -8.33
CA GLU A 136 -1.66 26.02 -9.36
C GLU A 136 -0.37 25.40 -9.91
N LYS A 137 0.54 24.98 -9.02
CA LYS A 137 1.77 24.25 -9.41
C LYS A 137 1.47 22.93 -10.10
N LEU A 138 0.43 22.20 -9.66
CA LEU A 138 0.05 20.92 -10.26
C LEU A 138 -0.44 21.07 -11.71
N PHE A 139 -1.13 22.16 -12.03
CA PHE A 139 -1.74 22.39 -13.35
C PHE A 139 -1.04 23.47 -14.19
N SER A 140 0.02 24.12 -13.71
CA SER A 140 0.74 25.17 -14.43
C SER A 140 1.47 24.66 -15.68
N GLY A 141 1.83 23.38 -15.71
CA GLY A 141 2.66 22.77 -16.76
C GLY A 141 4.16 23.08 -16.62
N GLU A 142 4.57 23.81 -15.57
CA GLU A 142 5.98 24.09 -15.26
C GLU A 142 6.73 22.83 -14.83
N ILE A 143 6.02 21.89 -14.20
CA ILE A 143 6.57 20.60 -13.80
C ILE A 143 6.61 19.67 -15.02
N THR A 144 7.76 19.65 -15.71
CA THR A 144 8.00 18.78 -16.86
C THR A 144 8.73 17.48 -16.51
N THR A 145 8.99 17.24 -15.22
CA THR A 145 9.62 16.00 -14.77
C THR A 145 8.68 14.83 -15.01
N GLU A 146 9.24 13.68 -15.39
CA GLU A 146 8.40 12.51 -15.59
C GLU A 146 7.77 12.09 -14.25
N ALA A 147 6.47 11.82 -14.27
CA ALA A 147 5.76 11.34 -13.10
C ALA A 147 6.36 10.00 -12.64
N PHE A 148 6.48 9.82 -11.33
CA PHE A 148 6.93 8.57 -10.76
C PHE A 148 6.17 8.25 -9.48
N SER A 149 6.11 6.96 -9.16
CA SER A 149 5.66 6.47 -7.87
C SER A 149 6.76 5.66 -7.22
N PRO A 150 6.87 5.67 -5.89
CA PRO A 150 7.80 4.78 -5.19
C PRO A 150 7.42 3.31 -5.42
N ALA A 151 8.42 2.43 -5.29
CA ALA A 151 8.21 0.99 -5.27
C ALA A 151 7.26 0.62 -4.12
N ARG A 152 6.26 -0.21 -4.40
CA ARG A 152 5.19 -0.48 -3.43
C ARG A 152 4.57 -1.87 -3.62
N LEU A 153 4.03 -2.39 -2.52
CA LEU A 153 3.18 -3.57 -2.49
C LEU A 153 1.75 -3.13 -2.20
N TRP A 154 0.84 -3.41 -3.13
CA TRP A 154 -0.58 -3.16 -2.94
C TRP A 154 -1.21 -4.40 -2.34
N ARG A 155 -1.78 -4.27 -1.14
CA ARG A 155 -2.70 -5.29 -0.65
C ARG A 155 -3.86 -5.38 -1.66
N THR A 156 -4.26 -6.59 -2.02
CA THR A 156 -5.43 -6.75 -2.89
C THR A 156 -6.69 -6.23 -2.17
N SER A 157 -7.58 -5.56 -2.91
CA SER A 157 -8.85 -5.07 -2.35
C SER A 157 -9.76 -6.24 -1.97
N PRO A 158 -10.77 -6.05 -1.11
CA PRO A 158 -11.76 -7.08 -0.83
C PRO A 158 -12.37 -7.65 -2.11
N GLU A 159 -12.74 -6.78 -3.05
CA GLU A 159 -13.43 -7.16 -4.29
C GLU A 159 -12.51 -7.93 -5.23
N VAL A 160 -11.23 -7.55 -5.31
CA VAL A 160 -10.22 -8.34 -6.03
C VAL A 160 -10.10 -9.72 -5.40
N PHE A 161 -9.96 -9.80 -4.08
CA PHE A 161 -9.86 -11.09 -3.37
C PHE A 161 -11.08 -11.97 -3.62
N GLU A 162 -12.30 -11.42 -3.53
CA GLU A 162 -13.54 -12.16 -3.80
C GLU A 162 -13.61 -12.71 -5.22
N ASN A 163 -13.14 -11.94 -6.21
CA ASN A 163 -13.14 -12.37 -7.60
C ASN A 163 -12.05 -13.41 -7.91
N VAL A 164 -10.90 -13.35 -7.25
CA VAL A 164 -9.76 -14.24 -7.54
C VAL A 164 -9.68 -15.46 -6.63
N LYS A 165 -10.37 -15.49 -5.47
CA LYS A 165 -10.25 -16.56 -4.47
C LYS A 165 -10.56 -17.94 -5.04
N SER A 166 -11.47 -18.04 -6.02
CA SER A 166 -11.77 -19.30 -6.71
C SER A 166 -10.55 -19.96 -7.37
N SER A 167 -9.51 -19.18 -7.70
CA SER A 167 -8.26 -19.68 -8.28
C SER A 167 -7.38 -20.45 -7.28
N TYR A 168 -7.65 -20.33 -5.98
CA TYR A 168 -6.91 -21.03 -4.93
C TYR A 168 -7.30 -22.52 -4.81
N GLY A 169 -8.34 -22.95 -5.52
CA GLY A 169 -8.74 -24.35 -5.61
C GLY A 169 -10.10 -24.65 -4.95
N PRO A 170 -10.44 -25.95 -4.83
CA PRO A 170 -11.66 -26.38 -4.16
C PRO A 170 -11.73 -25.87 -2.70
N GLY A 171 -12.92 -25.54 -2.22
CA GLY A 171 -13.13 -24.96 -0.89
C GLY A 171 -12.88 -23.45 -0.79
N ALA A 172 -12.21 -22.83 -1.78
CA ALA A 172 -11.90 -21.40 -1.72
C ALA A 172 -13.11 -20.46 -1.82
N ARG A 173 -14.29 -20.98 -2.17
CA ARG A 173 -15.55 -20.21 -2.15
C ARG A 173 -15.91 -19.71 -0.75
N ASP A 174 -15.54 -20.47 0.27
CA ASP A 174 -15.87 -20.20 1.67
C ASP A 174 -14.75 -19.48 2.42
N PHE A 175 -13.74 -18.98 1.70
CA PHE A 175 -12.69 -18.16 2.29
C PHE A 175 -13.28 -16.93 2.96
N ARG A 176 -12.78 -16.67 4.17
CA ARG A 176 -13.07 -15.45 4.91
C ARG A 176 -12.31 -14.30 4.26
N GLN A 177 -12.92 -13.12 4.20
CA GLN A 177 -12.31 -11.91 3.65
C GLN A 177 -11.16 -11.43 4.55
N PRO A 178 -9.88 -11.51 4.12
CA PRO A 178 -8.74 -11.10 4.94
C PRO A 178 -8.44 -9.60 4.88
N PHE A 179 -9.04 -8.85 3.94
CA PHE A 179 -8.65 -7.46 3.64
C PHE A 179 -9.77 -6.44 3.88
N PRO A 180 -10.42 -6.41 5.06
CA PRO A 180 -11.48 -5.45 5.30
C PRO A 180 -10.98 -4.01 5.05
N LEU A 181 -11.84 -3.21 4.42
CA LEU A 181 -11.63 -1.77 4.27
C LEU A 181 -12.28 -1.03 5.45
N GLU A 182 -11.69 0.09 5.84
CA GLU A 182 -12.30 0.94 6.85
C GLU A 182 -13.64 1.51 6.35
N GLY A 183 -14.62 1.60 7.25
CA GLY A 183 -15.94 2.14 6.95
C GLY A 183 -16.01 3.67 6.82
N LYS A 184 -14.89 4.35 6.58
CA LYS A 184 -14.80 5.81 6.45
C LYS A 184 -15.30 6.30 5.09
N VAL A 185 -15.59 7.60 4.97
CA VAL A 185 -15.98 8.24 3.70
C VAL A 185 -14.73 8.52 2.87
N GLY A 186 -14.89 8.52 1.54
CA GLY A 186 -13.82 8.76 0.58
C GLY A 186 -13.29 7.47 -0.04
N ILE A 187 -12.21 7.61 -0.80
CA ILE A 187 -11.48 6.50 -1.41
C ILE A 187 -10.81 5.68 -0.29
N LYS A 188 -10.77 4.35 -0.43
CA LYS A 188 -10.35 3.46 0.66
C LYS A 188 -9.16 2.57 0.33
N ASP A 189 -8.94 2.34 -0.96
CA ASP A 189 -7.95 1.39 -1.46
C ASP A 189 -6.62 2.10 -1.72
N TYR A 190 -5.84 2.30 -0.66
CA TYR A 190 -4.54 2.99 -0.70
C TYR A 190 -3.43 2.10 -0.16
N ALA A 191 -2.35 1.94 -0.92
CA ALA A 191 -1.22 1.09 -0.54
C ALA A 191 -0.65 1.42 0.86
N ASN A 192 -0.49 2.71 1.18
CA ASN A 192 0.15 3.14 2.43
C ASN A 192 -0.71 2.94 3.68
N LEU A 193 -2.02 2.72 3.52
CA LEU A 193 -2.95 2.52 4.65
C LEU A 193 -3.13 1.04 5.00
N LEU A 194 -2.70 0.12 4.13
CA LEU A 194 -3.13 -1.27 4.16
C LEU A 194 -1.96 -2.22 4.40
N PHE A 195 -1.56 -2.36 5.67
CA PHE A 195 -0.60 -3.38 6.11
C PHE A 195 -1.32 -4.70 6.47
N ALA A 196 -0.61 -5.84 6.37
CA ALA A 196 -1.12 -7.11 6.89
C ALA A 196 -0.66 -7.31 8.33
N ASP A 197 -1.56 -7.01 9.26
CA ASP A 197 -1.34 -7.30 10.68
C ASP A 197 -1.49 -8.80 10.99
N SER A 198 -1.34 -9.16 12.27
CA SER A 198 -1.47 -10.53 12.73
C SER A 198 -2.86 -11.13 12.46
N ALA A 199 -3.92 -10.32 12.45
CA ALA A 199 -5.26 -10.79 12.16
C ALA A 199 -5.41 -11.14 10.67
N VAL A 200 -4.92 -10.27 9.77
CA VAL A 200 -4.88 -10.53 8.32
C VAL A 200 -4.10 -11.82 8.04
N VAL A 201 -2.89 -11.96 8.60
CA VAL A 201 -2.06 -13.15 8.41
C VAL A 201 -2.75 -14.41 8.93
N SER A 202 -3.39 -14.35 10.10
CA SER A 202 -4.14 -15.48 10.67
C SER A 202 -5.29 -15.93 9.76
N VAL A 203 -6.04 -14.99 9.19
CA VAL A 203 -7.12 -15.30 8.25
C VAL A 203 -6.57 -15.92 6.97
N LEU A 204 -5.48 -15.37 6.41
CA LEU A 204 -4.83 -15.92 5.22
C LEU A 204 -4.32 -17.35 5.47
N MET A 205 -3.68 -17.61 6.60
CA MET A 205 -3.24 -18.95 6.98
C MET A 205 -4.41 -19.91 7.15
N SER A 206 -5.53 -19.47 7.74
CA SER A 206 -6.72 -20.29 7.92
C SER A 206 -7.37 -20.65 6.57
N ASN A 207 -7.49 -19.68 5.67
CA ASN A 207 -7.97 -19.90 4.30
C ASN A 207 -7.05 -20.87 3.54
N ALA A 208 -5.74 -20.64 3.61
CA ALA A 208 -4.75 -21.49 2.95
C ALA A 208 -4.80 -22.94 3.46
N ALA A 209 -4.92 -23.14 4.77
CA ALA A 209 -5.08 -24.46 5.37
C ALA A 209 -6.34 -25.17 4.84
N CYS A 210 -7.48 -24.46 4.83
CA CYS A 210 -8.75 -25.02 4.36
C CYS A 210 -8.68 -25.49 2.90
N ALA A 211 -8.12 -24.68 2.00
CA ALA A 211 -7.98 -25.10 0.60
C ALA A 211 -6.91 -26.18 0.41
N ALA A 212 -5.81 -26.13 1.18
CA ALA A 212 -4.79 -27.18 1.13
C ALA A 212 -5.34 -28.54 1.56
N ASP A 213 -6.20 -28.58 2.58
CA ASP A 213 -6.87 -29.81 3.04
C ASP A 213 -7.71 -30.44 1.92
N GLU A 214 -8.42 -29.64 1.13
CA GLU A 214 -9.18 -30.13 -0.02
C GLU A 214 -8.28 -30.55 -1.19
N LEU A 215 -7.23 -29.78 -1.50
CA LEU A 215 -6.29 -30.10 -2.58
C LEU A 215 -5.54 -31.41 -2.32
N VAL A 216 -5.17 -31.69 -1.06
CA VAL A 216 -4.47 -32.91 -0.66
C VAL A 216 -5.30 -34.16 -0.94
N LYS A 217 -6.63 -34.11 -0.76
CA LYS A 217 -7.53 -35.25 -1.06
C LYS A 217 -7.50 -35.68 -2.53
N HIS A 218 -7.12 -34.77 -3.43
CA HIS A 218 -7.05 -35.01 -4.87
C HIS A 218 -5.60 -35.07 -5.40
N SER A 219 -4.61 -34.96 -4.52
CA SER A 219 -3.20 -34.96 -4.91
C SER A 219 -2.67 -36.39 -5.08
N ALA A 220 -2.22 -36.72 -6.30
CA ALA A 220 -1.58 -38.00 -6.57
C ALA A 220 -0.32 -38.20 -5.71
N ILE A 221 0.43 -37.13 -5.44
CA ILE A 221 1.65 -37.18 -4.61
C ILE A 221 1.31 -37.49 -3.16
N ALA A 222 0.23 -36.89 -2.63
CA ALA A 222 -0.19 -37.12 -1.25
C ALA A 222 -0.59 -38.58 -0.98
N ALA A 223 -1.10 -39.28 -2.01
CA ALA A 223 -1.53 -40.67 -1.92
C ALA A 223 -0.40 -41.70 -2.14
N LEU A 224 0.82 -41.27 -2.46
CA LEU A 224 1.95 -42.18 -2.65
C LEU A 224 2.49 -42.69 -1.32
N ASP A 225 2.78 -44.00 -1.25
CA ASP A 225 3.53 -44.60 -0.14
C ASP A 225 5.05 -44.37 -0.27
N ALA A 226 5.54 -44.19 -1.49
CA ALA A 226 6.96 -43.93 -1.77
C ALA A 226 7.24 -42.42 -1.87
N SER A 227 8.51 -42.04 -1.75
CA SER A 227 8.92 -40.64 -2.00
C SER A 227 8.67 -40.27 -3.47
N PRO A 228 8.03 -39.12 -3.75
CA PRO A 228 7.81 -38.66 -5.11
C PRO A 228 9.13 -38.28 -5.79
N THR A 229 9.14 -38.32 -7.12
CA THR A 229 10.28 -37.84 -7.91
C THR A 229 10.30 -36.31 -7.95
N ASP A 230 11.47 -35.74 -8.25
CA ASP A 230 11.63 -34.28 -8.36
C ASP A 230 10.77 -33.68 -9.47
N ASP A 231 10.60 -34.40 -10.59
CA ASP A 231 9.74 -33.96 -11.70
C ASP A 231 8.26 -33.90 -11.29
N MET A 232 7.80 -34.84 -10.45
CA MET A 232 6.43 -34.83 -9.92
C MET A 232 6.21 -33.61 -9.02
N LEU A 233 7.17 -33.33 -8.12
CA LEU A 233 7.11 -32.16 -7.25
C LEU A 233 7.14 -30.86 -8.07
N ALA A 234 8.08 -30.73 -9.01
CA ALA A 234 8.20 -29.56 -9.86
C ALA A 234 6.92 -29.31 -10.66
N SER A 235 6.31 -30.35 -11.23
CA SER A 235 5.05 -30.24 -11.96
C SER A 235 3.90 -29.79 -11.05
N ALA A 236 3.75 -30.39 -9.86
CA ALA A 236 2.68 -30.03 -8.92
C ALA A 236 2.84 -28.60 -8.38
N ILE A 237 4.08 -28.19 -8.07
CA ILE A 237 4.40 -26.82 -7.64
C ILE A 237 4.08 -25.85 -8.77
N SER A 238 4.51 -26.12 -10.01
CA SER A 238 4.28 -25.23 -11.16
C SER A 238 2.79 -25.09 -11.49
N GLU A 239 2.04 -26.18 -11.46
CA GLU A 239 0.59 -26.14 -11.65
C GLU A 239 -0.09 -25.25 -10.60
N HIS A 240 0.27 -25.43 -9.31
CA HIS A 240 -0.32 -24.64 -8.24
C HIS A 240 0.10 -23.16 -8.31
N PHE A 241 1.36 -22.88 -8.64
CA PHE A 241 1.89 -21.53 -8.80
C PHE A 241 1.19 -20.78 -9.94
N SER A 242 0.95 -21.47 -11.07
CA SER A 242 0.23 -20.90 -12.22
C SER A 242 -1.21 -20.50 -11.87
N LYS A 243 -1.87 -21.24 -10.97
CA LYS A 243 -3.24 -20.95 -10.52
C LYS A 243 -3.28 -19.84 -9.46
N VAL A 244 -2.36 -19.89 -8.50
CA VAL A 244 -2.40 -19.02 -7.31
C VAL A 244 -1.65 -17.71 -7.53
N VAL A 245 -0.44 -17.78 -8.06
CA VAL A 245 0.46 -16.63 -8.26
C VAL A 245 0.38 -16.10 -9.69
N TYR A 246 -0.16 -16.89 -10.63
CA TYR A 246 -0.44 -16.49 -12.00
C TYR A 246 0.80 -16.23 -12.88
N ARG A 247 1.88 -16.95 -12.58
CA ARG A 247 3.09 -17.08 -13.42
C ARG A 247 3.70 -18.46 -13.24
N GLU A 248 4.77 -18.75 -13.98
CA GLU A 248 5.61 -19.91 -13.69
C GLU A 248 6.53 -19.62 -12.49
N PRO A 249 6.82 -20.62 -11.64
CA PRO A 249 7.81 -20.48 -10.58
C PRO A 249 9.23 -20.45 -11.17
N ARG A 250 10.14 -19.79 -10.48
CA ARG A 250 11.57 -19.80 -10.78
C ARG A 250 12.20 -21.10 -10.29
N ALA A 251 13.37 -21.45 -10.83
CA ALA A 251 14.09 -22.66 -10.46
C ALA A 251 14.43 -22.69 -8.95
N GLU A 252 14.73 -21.52 -8.37
CA GLU A 252 15.00 -21.38 -6.94
C GLU A 252 13.74 -21.62 -6.11
N GLU A 253 12.58 -21.11 -6.56
CA GLU A 253 11.29 -21.32 -5.88
C GLU A 253 10.89 -22.81 -5.90
N ILE A 254 11.02 -23.48 -7.06
CA ILE A 254 10.80 -24.93 -7.16
C ILE A 254 11.70 -25.68 -6.18
N SER A 255 12.98 -25.31 -6.12
CA SER A 255 13.96 -25.95 -5.24
C SER A 255 13.59 -25.76 -3.78
N SER A 256 13.24 -24.54 -3.36
CA SER A 256 12.85 -24.23 -1.98
C SER A 256 11.57 -24.96 -1.54
N TYR A 257 10.54 -24.99 -2.39
CA TYR A 257 9.29 -25.72 -2.07
C TYR A 257 9.50 -27.24 -2.08
N SER A 258 10.36 -27.76 -2.96
CA SER A 258 10.73 -29.18 -2.97
C SER A 258 11.53 -29.57 -1.72
N GLU A 259 12.41 -28.71 -1.24
CA GLU A 259 13.12 -28.92 0.02
C GLU A 259 12.14 -28.90 1.21
N LEU A 260 11.22 -27.94 1.24
CA LEU A 260 10.15 -27.87 2.24
C LEU A 260 9.35 -29.17 2.28
N PHE A 261 8.94 -29.68 1.11
CA PHE A 261 8.27 -30.97 1.00
C PHE A 261 9.09 -32.10 1.64
N ARG A 262 10.35 -32.28 1.20
CA ARG A 262 11.21 -33.38 1.66
C ARG A 262 11.47 -33.31 3.16
N LYS A 263 11.58 -32.11 3.74
CA LYS A 263 11.76 -31.93 5.18
C LYS A 263 10.52 -32.38 5.94
N THR A 264 9.35 -31.92 5.53
CA THR A 264 8.08 -32.25 6.20
C THR A 264 7.69 -33.71 6.00
N ALA A 265 7.96 -34.29 4.84
CA ALA A 265 7.60 -35.67 4.52
C ALA A 265 8.30 -36.70 5.41
N ARG A 266 9.49 -36.39 5.94
CA ARG A 266 10.24 -37.26 6.87
C ARG A 266 9.50 -37.50 8.18
N GLU A 267 8.73 -36.53 8.64
CA GLU A 267 8.05 -36.56 9.94
C GLU A 267 6.54 -36.78 9.80
N GLY A 268 5.90 -36.15 8.79
CA GLY A 268 4.45 -36.14 8.60
C GLY A 268 3.94 -36.88 7.36
N GLY A 269 4.83 -37.50 6.58
CA GLY A 269 4.47 -38.19 5.33
C GLY A 269 4.11 -37.25 4.17
N ASN A 270 3.82 -37.84 3.01
CA ASN A 270 3.62 -37.10 1.76
C ASN A 270 2.37 -36.19 1.78
N ALA A 271 1.31 -36.59 2.47
CA ALA A 271 0.07 -35.81 2.55
C ALA A 271 0.28 -34.48 3.30
N GLU A 272 0.88 -34.53 4.50
CA GLU A 272 1.16 -33.31 5.28
C GLU A 272 2.21 -32.43 4.59
N ALA A 273 3.19 -33.05 3.92
CA ALA A 273 4.17 -32.32 3.14
C ALA A 273 3.54 -31.57 1.95
N MET A 274 2.65 -32.20 1.19
CA MET A 274 1.92 -31.51 0.12
C MET A 274 1.01 -30.41 0.67
N ARG A 275 0.34 -30.66 1.79
CA ARG A 275 -0.49 -29.66 2.48
C ARG A 275 0.31 -28.40 2.76
N LEU A 276 1.49 -28.54 3.36
CA LEU A 276 2.36 -27.41 3.70
C LEU A 276 2.90 -26.69 2.46
N VAL A 277 3.25 -27.41 1.40
CA VAL A 277 3.67 -26.80 0.12
C VAL A 277 2.55 -25.97 -0.49
N PHE A 278 1.32 -26.51 -0.56
CA PHE A 278 0.17 -25.76 -1.08
C PHE A 278 -0.09 -24.50 -0.27
N MET A 279 -0.06 -24.58 1.06
CA MET A 279 -0.19 -23.41 1.93
C MET A 279 0.92 -22.39 1.67
N ALA A 280 2.17 -22.83 1.55
CA ALA A 280 3.31 -21.93 1.35
C ALA A 280 3.26 -21.18 0.01
N VAL A 281 2.74 -21.79 -1.04
CA VAL A 281 2.49 -21.11 -2.34
C VAL A 281 1.28 -20.15 -2.23
N MET A 282 0.22 -20.53 -1.51
CA MET A 282 -0.93 -19.64 -1.25
C MET A 282 -0.57 -18.40 -0.44
N LEU A 283 0.44 -18.50 0.42
CA LEU A 283 0.96 -17.39 1.23
C LEU A 283 2.14 -16.67 0.57
N HIS A 284 2.45 -16.99 -0.69
CA HIS A 284 3.46 -16.27 -1.44
C HIS A 284 3.05 -14.79 -1.60
N HIS A 285 3.98 -13.85 -1.41
CA HIS A 285 3.64 -12.42 -1.42
C HIS A 285 2.89 -11.97 -2.68
N GLU A 286 3.25 -12.48 -3.87
CA GLU A 286 2.55 -12.17 -5.13
C GLU A 286 1.13 -12.75 -5.26
N SER A 287 0.73 -13.73 -4.43
CA SER A 287 -0.67 -14.22 -4.43
C SER A 287 -1.61 -13.27 -3.65
N VAL A 288 -1.06 -12.63 -2.62
CA VAL A 288 -1.76 -11.78 -1.65
C VAL A 288 -1.69 -10.29 -2.07
N TYR A 289 -0.57 -9.89 -2.67
CA TYR A 289 -0.24 -8.51 -3.03
C TYR A 289 -0.05 -8.35 -4.54
N ARG A 290 -0.49 -7.20 -5.06
CA ARG A 290 -0.04 -6.66 -6.35
C ARG A 290 1.31 -5.99 -6.14
N VAL A 291 2.31 -6.47 -6.86
CA VAL A 291 3.69 -5.98 -6.76
C VAL A 291 3.93 -4.88 -7.80
N GLU A 292 4.48 -3.76 -7.36
CA GLU A 292 4.93 -2.63 -8.20
C GLU A 292 6.30 -2.15 -7.73
N ILE A 293 7.30 -3.02 -7.85
CA ILE A 293 8.67 -2.73 -7.41
C ILE A 293 9.53 -2.18 -8.57
N GLY A 294 9.04 -2.31 -9.80
CA GLY A 294 9.72 -1.80 -10.99
C GLY A 294 10.89 -2.68 -11.35
N LEU A 295 10.64 -3.78 -12.06
CA LEU A 295 11.72 -4.68 -12.52
C LEU A 295 12.30 -4.30 -13.90
N GLY A 296 11.88 -3.18 -14.47
CA GLY A 296 12.41 -2.63 -15.70
C GLY A 296 13.73 -1.87 -15.53
N GLU A 297 14.16 -1.24 -16.62
CA GLU A 297 15.36 -0.41 -16.66
C GLU A 297 15.24 0.76 -15.69
N ALA A 298 16.36 1.07 -15.03
CA ALA A 298 16.48 2.25 -14.20
C ALA A 298 16.86 3.46 -15.06
N ASP A 299 16.27 4.62 -14.79
CA ASP A 299 16.68 5.87 -15.40
C ASP A 299 17.81 6.58 -14.62
N ALA A 300 18.16 7.78 -15.06
CA ALA A 300 19.20 8.60 -14.45
C ALA A 300 18.94 8.99 -12.98
N HIS A 301 17.69 8.87 -12.51
CA HIS A 301 17.27 9.16 -11.15
C HIS A 301 17.05 7.89 -10.32
N GLY A 302 17.38 6.72 -10.85
CA GLY A 302 17.19 5.43 -10.20
C GLY A 302 15.74 4.95 -10.18
N ARG A 303 14.83 5.64 -10.90
CA ARG A 303 13.43 5.23 -11.04
C ARG A 303 13.38 4.05 -12.01
N ARG A 304 12.53 3.07 -11.73
CA ARG A 304 12.43 1.86 -12.54
C ARG A 304 11.07 1.75 -13.20
N MET A 305 11.07 1.40 -14.48
CA MET A 305 9.82 1.05 -15.16
C MET A 305 9.23 -0.23 -14.58
N LEU A 306 7.90 -0.30 -14.51
CA LEU A 306 7.21 -1.57 -14.25
C LEU A 306 7.58 -2.56 -15.34
N SER A 307 7.80 -3.82 -14.96
CA SER A 307 7.88 -4.91 -15.93
C SER A 307 6.53 -5.09 -16.64
N GLY A 308 6.55 -5.76 -17.80
CA GLY A 308 5.31 -6.04 -18.54
C GLY A 308 4.27 -6.78 -17.69
N THR A 309 4.69 -7.67 -16.80
CA THR A 309 3.78 -8.37 -15.88
C THR A 309 3.20 -7.44 -14.83
N GLU A 310 4.03 -6.63 -14.16
CA GLU A 310 3.55 -5.63 -13.19
C GLU A 310 2.58 -4.65 -13.85
N MET A 311 2.88 -4.19 -15.08
CA MET A 311 2.01 -3.32 -15.86
C MET A 311 0.67 -4.00 -16.23
N ALA A 312 0.69 -5.27 -16.62
CA ALA A 312 -0.54 -6.02 -16.91
C ALA A 312 -1.46 -6.08 -15.69
N PHE A 313 -0.92 -6.44 -14.52
CA PHE A 313 -1.67 -6.45 -13.27
C PHE A 313 -2.14 -5.04 -12.89
N ALA A 314 -1.31 -4.03 -13.13
CA ALA A 314 -1.67 -2.65 -12.85
C ALA A 314 -2.88 -2.17 -13.66
N VAL A 315 -2.88 -2.44 -14.97
CA VAL A 315 -3.99 -2.12 -15.86
C VAL A 315 -5.25 -2.93 -15.49
N ALA A 316 -5.09 -4.23 -15.26
CA ALA A 316 -6.23 -5.10 -14.94
C ALA A 316 -6.95 -4.65 -13.67
N PHE A 317 -6.19 -4.41 -12.58
CA PHE A 317 -6.77 -4.00 -11.31
C PHE A 317 -7.17 -2.52 -11.23
N ALA A 318 -6.71 -1.67 -12.15
CA ALA A 318 -7.15 -0.28 -12.22
C ALA A 318 -8.60 -0.15 -12.71
N LEU A 319 -9.02 -1.04 -13.61
CA LEU A 319 -10.35 -1.00 -14.25
C LEU A 319 -11.28 -2.09 -13.75
N THR A 320 -10.72 -3.27 -13.47
CA THR A 320 -11.45 -4.47 -13.12
C THR A 320 -11.04 -4.96 -11.74
N ASP A 321 -11.83 -5.83 -11.12
CA ASP A 321 -11.41 -6.56 -9.92
C ASP A 321 -10.87 -7.96 -10.27
N ARG A 322 -10.36 -8.15 -11.49
CA ARG A 322 -9.93 -9.45 -12.02
C ARG A 322 -8.47 -9.42 -12.45
N ARG A 323 -7.87 -10.62 -12.53
CA ARG A 323 -6.50 -10.79 -13.06
C ARG A 323 -6.42 -10.41 -14.54
N PRO A 324 -5.22 -10.10 -15.05
CA PRO A 324 -5.04 -9.79 -16.47
C PRO A 324 -5.61 -10.88 -17.38
N ASP A 325 -6.35 -10.46 -18.40
CA ASP A 325 -6.84 -11.40 -19.42
C ASP A 325 -5.70 -11.95 -20.29
N THR A 326 -6.01 -12.96 -21.10
CA THR A 326 -5.01 -13.63 -21.94
C THR A 326 -4.32 -12.68 -22.92
N GLN A 327 -5.03 -11.69 -23.48
CA GLN A 327 -4.42 -10.74 -24.43
C GLN A 327 -3.44 -9.82 -23.71
N LEU A 328 -3.79 -9.33 -22.52
CA LEU A 328 -2.94 -8.48 -21.71
C LEU A 328 -1.68 -9.22 -21.23
N LEU A 329 -1.81 -10.49 -20.83
CA LEU A 329 -0.67 -11.36 -20.51
C LEU A 329 0.22 -11.63 -21.72
N GLN A 330 -0.35 -11.83 -22.90
CA GLN A 330 0.42 -12.00 -24.14
C GLN A 330 1.19 -10.72 -24.49
N ALA A 331 0.58 -9.55 -24.33
CA ALA A 331 1.24 -8.27 -24.53
C ALA A 331 2.40 -8.07 -23.53
N ALA A 332 2.21 -8.46 -22.27
CA ALA A 332 3.25 -8.46 -21.24
C ALA A 332 4.44 -9.36 -21.64
N ARG A 333 4.17 -10.61 -22.03
CA ARG A 333 5.20 -11.59 -22.46
C ARG A 333 5.94 -11.13 -23.72
N ALA A 334 5.24 -10.46 -24.64
CA ALA A 334 5.82 -9.90 -25.85
C ALA A 334 6.59 -8.58 -25.63
N ARG A 335 6.76 -8.13 -24.36
CA ARG A 335 7.39 -6.85 -23.99
C ARG A 335 6.76 -5.63 -24.64
N ARG A 336 5.46 -5.71 -24.96
CA ARG A 336 4.71 -4.59 -25.56
C ARG A 336 4.21 -3.62 -24.49
N LEU A 337 4.04 -4.03 -23.24
CA LEU A 337 3.55 -3.14 -22.18
C LEU A 337 4.59 -2.16 -21.59
N ASN A 338 5.72 -1.96 -22.28
CA ASN A 338 6.76 -1.02 -21.85
C ASN A 338 6.65 0.34 -22.56
N ARG A 339 5.68 0.52 -23.46
CA ARG A 339 5.45 1.76 -24.20
C ARG A 339 4.06 2.31 -23.92
N SER A 340 3.95 3.63 -23.78
CA SER A 340 2.69 4.30 -23.49
C SER A 340 1.61 4.02 -24.55
N ALA A 341 1.98 3.97 -25.84
CA ALA A 341 1.05 3.68 -26.93
C ALA A 341 0.45 2.27 -26.84
N ASP A 342 1.26 1.27 -26.49
CA ASP A 342 0.83 -0.12 -26.37
C ASP A 342 -0.05 -0.32 -25.11
N VAL A 343 0.30 0.34 -23.99
CA VAL A 343 -0.53 0.36 -22.78
C VAL A 343 -1.87 1.03 -23.07
N ARG A 344 -1.86 2.18 -23.75
CA ARG A 344 -3.06 2.90 -24.18
C ARG A 344 -3.97 2.02 -25.02
N GLN A 345 -3.43 1.29 -25.98
CA GLN A 345 -4.21 0.37 -26.81
C GLN A 345 -4.93 -0.70 -25.96
N GLN A 346 -4.26 -1.27 -24.96
CA GLN A 346 -4.89 -2.26 -24.08
C GLN A 346 -5.95 -1.65 -23.17
N VAL A 347 -5.71 -0.45 -22.65
CA VAL A 347 -6.70 0.29 -21.84
C VAL A 347 -7.94 0.62 -22.67
N GLU A 348 -7.76 1.18 -23.88
CA GLU A 348 -8.86 1.50 -24.79
C GLU A 348 -9.66 0.25 -25.16
N ARG A 349 -8.98 -0.87 -25.46
CA ARG A 349 -9.64 -2.17 -25.70
C ARG A 349 -10.52 -2.58 -24.51
N ILE A 350 -9.96 -2.54 -23.29
CA ILE A 350 -10.71 -2.94 -22.09
C ILE A 350 -11.91 -2.01 -21.87
N LEU A 351 -11.73 -0.70 -22.07
CA LEU A 351 -12.81 0.29 -21.90
C LEU A 351 -13.94 0.12 -22.94
N GLN A 352 -13.61 -0.25 -24.18
CA GLN A 352 -14.58 -0.43 -25.28
C GLN A 352 -15.29 -1.79 -25.29
N ASP A 353 -14.79 -2.77 -24.55
CA ASP A 353 -15.37 -4.12 -24.51
C ASP A 353 -16.42 -4.23 -23.39
N ASP A 354 -17.70 -4.16 -23.75
CA ASP A 354 -18.84 -4.25 -22.81
C ASP A 354 -18.92 -5.61 -22.09
N ALA A 355 -18.27 -6.67 -22.60
CA ALA A 355 -18.23 -7.96 -21.93
C ALA A 355 -17.26 -8.00 -20.74
N ILE A 356 -16.35 -7.02 -20.65
CA ILE A 356 -15.43 -6.89 -19.52
C ILE A 356 -16.07 -5.99 -18.48
N ASP A 357 -16.44 -6.56 -17.33
CA ASP A 357 -16.94 -5.76 -16.21
C ASP A 357 -15.87 -4.78 -15.69
N LYS A 358 -16.26 -3.53 -15.47
CA LYS A 358 -15.39 -2.39 -15.11
C LYS A 358 -15.85 -1.70 -13.80
N PRO A 359 -15.99 -2.46 -12.70
CA PRO A 359 -16.62 -1.98 -11.48
C PRO A 359 -15.89 -0.81 -10.82
N ARG A 360 -14.59 -0.62 -11.11
CA ARG A 360 -13.79 0.48 -10.56
C ARG A 360 -14.28 1.86 -11.02
N ILE A 361 -14.89 1.95 -12.20
CA ILE A 361 -15.45 3.22 -12.72
C ILE A 361 -16.58 3.69 -11.81
N LEU A 362 -17.59 2.84 -11.59
CA LEU A 362 -18.72 3.17 -10.71
C LEU A 362 -18.26 3.34 -9.26
N ARG A 363 -17.38 2.46 -8.77
CA ARG A 363 -16.86 2.53 -7.39
C ARG A 363 -16.15 3.84 -7.10
N PHE A 364 -15.41 4.40 -8.07
CA PHE A 364 -14.81 5.72 -7.91
C PHE A 364 -15.85 6.77 -7.53
N PHE A 365 -17.00 6.83 -8.22
CA PHE A 365 -18.06 7.77 -7.90
C PHE A 365 -18.76 7.45 -6.57
N GLN A 366 -18.99 6.17 -6.28
CA GLN A 366 -19.54 5.72 -4.99
C GLN A 366 -18.68 6.14 -3.80
N GLU A 367 -17.35 6.07 -3.93
CA GLU A 367 -16.38 6.44 -2.91
C GLU A 367 -16.17 7.95 -2.83
N PHE A 368 -16.05 8.62 -3.98
CA PHE A 368 -15.82 10.06 -4.08
C PHE A 368 -16.99 10.86 -3.50
N PHE A 369 -18.22 10.51 -3.87
CA PHE A 369 -19.41 11.18 -3.34
C PHE A 369 -19.90 10.56 -2.02
N GLY A 370 -19.46 9.35 -1.69
CA GLY A 370 -19.84 8.66 -0.46
C GLY A 370 -21.32 8.24 -0.38
N TYR A 371 -22.07 8.28 -1.50
CA TYR A 371 -23.52 8.01 -1.48
C TYR A 371 -23.85 6.55 -1.13
N SER A 372 -22.91 5.62 -1.28
CA SER A 372 -23.02 4.22 -0.82
C SER A 372 -23.16 4.08 0.70
N GLN A 373 -23.02 5.18 1.45
CA GLN A 373 -23.22 5.23 2.90
C GLN A 373 -24.59 5.82 3.26
N ALA A 374 -25.49 6.04 2.30
CA ALA A 374 -26.81 6.62 2.54
C ALA A 374 -27.61 5.83 3.58
N HIS A 375 -27.42 4.50 3.63
CA HIS A 375 -28.05 3.65 4.65
C HIS A 375 -27.58 3.92 6.09
N LYS A 376 -26.44 4.56 6.30
CA LYS A 376 -25.95 4.96 7.63
C LYS A 376 -26.51 6.29 8.11
N VAL A 377 -27.14 7.06 7.22
CA VAL A 377 -27.77 8.33 7.58
C VAL A 377 -29.11 8.02 8.26
N PHE A 378 -29.18 8.22 9.57
CA PHE A 378 -30.40 8.07 10.35
C PHE A 378 -31.49 8.99 9.77
N LYS A 379 -32.54 8.40 9.22
CA LYS A 379 -33.76 9.12 8.84
C LYS A 379 -34.75 9.02 9.99
N ASP A 380 -35.40 10.14 10.28
CA ASP A 380 -36.55 10.20 11.17
C ASP A 380 -37.64 9.26 10.62
N GLU A 381 -37.92 8.16 11.33
CA GLU A 381 -38.83 7.11 10.88
C GLU A 381 -40.26 7.62 10.71
N ASP A 382 -40.71 8.49 11.62
CA ASP A 382 -42.06 9.08 11.60
C ASP A 382 -42.26 9.98 10.36
N ARG A 383 -41.21 10.66 9.92
CA ARG A 383 -41.23 11.50 8.69
C ARG A 383 -40.99 10.72 7.40
N SER A 384 -40.27 9.61 7.46
CA SER A 384 -39.86 8.85 6.27
C SER A 384 -40.72 7.62 5.99
N GLY A 385 -41.58 7.21 6.94
CA GLY A 385 -42.35 5.97 6.85
C GLY A 385 -41.54 4.72 7.20
N GLY A 386 -40.37 4.87 7.83
CA GLY A 386 -39.45 3.80 8.20
C GLY A 386 -38.53 3.31 7.06
N PHE A 387 -37.72 2.28 7.34
CA PHE A 387 -36.75 1.70 6.39
C PHE A 387 -37.35 0.74 5.35
N SER A 388 -38.64 0.40 5.44
CA SER A 388 -39.27 -0.61 4.58
C SER A 388 -40.58 -0.09 3.98
N TYR A 389 -40.64 -0.01 2.65
CA TYR A 389 -41.87 0.16 1.89
C TYR A 389 -41.87 -0.90 0.80
N TYR A 390 -42.92 -1.72 0.77
CA TYR A 390 -43.02 -2.90 -0.10
C TYR A 390 -41.86 -3.93 0.05
N GLY A 391 -41.21 -4.00 1.21
CA GLY A 391 -40.17 -5.01 1.48
C GLY A 391 -38.79 -4.69 0.92
N GLU A 392 -38.58 -3.49 0.34
CA GLU A 392 -37.26 -3.00 -0.06
C GLU A 392 -36.71 -1.98 0.95
N ASN A 393 -35.39 -2.03 1.17
CA ASN A 393 -34.65 -1.11 2.03
C ASN A 393 -34.41 0.20 1.26
N TYR A 394 -35.14 1.27 1.61
CA TYR A 394 -35.11 2.57 0.91
C TYR A 394 -33.70 3.10 0.58
N PRO A 395 -32.76 3.14 1.53
CA PRO A 395 -31.37 3.48 1.24
C PRO A 395 -30.74 2.72 0.06
N ALA A 396 -30.94 1.41 -0.02
CA ALA A 396 -30.36 0.60 -1.10
C ALA A 396 -30.99 0.94 -2.46
N MET A 397 -32.28 1.33 -2.48
CA MET A 397 -32.93 1.84 -3.69
C MET A 397 -32.29 3.15 -4.16
N TYR A 398 -32.09 4.12 -3.26
CA TYR A 398 -31.44 5.39 -3.61
C TYR A 398 -29.98 5.22 -4.07
N GLU A 399 -29.25 4.30 -3.44
CA GLU A 399 -27.88 3.93 -3.85
C GLU A 399 -27.88 3.39 -5.30
N ARG A 400 -28.80 2.47 -5.61
CA ARG A 400 -28.97 1.89 -6.95
C ARG A 400 -29.43 2.92 -8.00
N ASP A 401 -30.36 3.81 -7.64
CA ASP A 401 -30.81 4.88 -8.54
C ASP A 401 -29.68 5.88 -8.84
N ALA A 402 -28.86 6.19 -7.83
CA ALA A 402 -27.66 7.02 -8.00
C ALA A 402 -26.63 6.32 -8.91
N ASP A 403 -26.43 5.01 -8.74
CA ASP A 403 -25.57 4.22 -9.63
C ASP A 403 -26.05 4.31 -11.09
N PHE A 404 -27.35 4.12 -11.35
CA PHE A 404 -27.91 4.26 -12.70
C PHE A 404 -27.73 5.67 -13.27
N PHE A 405 -27.92 6.70 -12.44
CA PHE A 405 -27.71 8.09 -12.86
C PHE A 405 -26.26 8.35 -13.28
N VAL A 406 -25.29 7.89 -12.49
CA VAL A 406 -23.87 7.99 -12.79
C VAL A 406 -23.55 7.26 -14.10
N MET A 407 -23.98 6.01 -14.24
CA MET A 407 -23.70 5.22 -15.44
C MET A 407 -24.30 5.85 -16.71
N ASN A 408 -25.52 6.38 -16.64
CA ASN A 408 -26.15 7.08 -17.75
C ASN A 408 -25.47 8.43 -18.12
N ILE A 409 -24.77 9.07 -17.17
CA ILE A 409 -23.91 10.23 -17.49
C ILE A 409 -22.66 9.78 -18.25
N LEU A 410 -22.05 8.68 -17.84
CA LEU A 410 -20.79 8.19 -18.44
C LEU A 410 -20.97 7.57 -19.82
N GLU A 411 -22.17 7.11 -20.15
CA GLU A 411 -22.52 6.62 -21.50
C GLU A 411 -22.73 7.75 -22.53
N LYS A 412 -22.87 9.00 -22.07
CA LYS A 412 -23.05 10.19 -22.93
C LYS A 412 -21.75 10.97 -23.11
#